data_AF-A0A0G0A4J6-F1
#
_entry.id   AF-A0A0G0A4J6-F1
#
_cell.length_a   1.000
_cell.length_b   1.000
_cell.length_c   1.000
_cell.angle_alpha   90.00
_cell.angle_beta   90.00
_cell.angle_gamma   90.00
#
_symmetry.space_group_name_H-M   'P 1'
#
loop_
_entity.id
_entity.type
_entity.pdbx_description
1 polymer ?
#
loop_
_entity_poly.entity_id
_entity_poly.type
_entity_poly.pdbx_seq_one_letter_code
_entity_poly.pdbx_strand_id
1 'polypeptide(L)'
;KTTATIFYQLINFLSDTPIPQEVGDFRLLDKQVVEFLNNLHERPSFLRGLVSWGGYPTEFVFFKREKRLTGQTHYGFFKMLNFALEGITSFSVKPLRIATYFGFMSGIFGFLGIIYELIRKAISPQSFVIGWAGLFTAIMFLGGIQLITIGIIGEYIGKIYQEVQKRPKYIIKEKINI
;
A
#
# COMPACT_ATOMS: atom_id res chain seq x y z
N LYS A 1 6.11 -20.77 -3.66
CA LYS A 1 4.71 -20.96 -3.21
C LYS A 1 4.46 -20.23 -1.89
N THR A 2 5.27 -20.45 -0.85
CA THR A 2 5.18 -19.80 0.47
C THR A 2 5.19 -18.26 0.42
N THR A 3 6.05 -17.65 -0.42
CA THR A 3 6.11 -16.19 -0.57
C THR A 3 4.81 -15.59 -1.10
N ALA A 4 4.11 -16.29 -2.00
CA ALA A 4 2.84 -15.83 -2.55
C ALA A 4 1.73 -15.90 -1.51
N THR A 5 1.70 -16.95 -0.68
CA THR A 5 0.70 -17.12 0.38
C THR A 5 0.82 -16.03 1.46
N ILE A 6 2.03 -15.77 1.97
CA ILE A 6 2.29 -14.71 2.96
C ILE A 6 1.93 -13.33 2.36
N PHE A 7 2.24 -13.13 1.09
CA PHE A 7 1.92 -11.92 0.36
C PHE A 7 0.40 -11.67 0.25
N TYR A 8 -0.38 -12.68 -0.14
CA TYR A 8 -1.84 -12.55 -0.22
C TYR A 8 -2.48 -12.37 1.16
N GLN A 9 -1.92 -12.99 2.21
CA GLN A 9 -2.38 -12.77 3.59
C GLN A 9 -2.14 -11.33 4.03
N LEU A 10 -0.96 -10.78 3.75
CA LEU A 10 -0.61 -9.40 4.09
C LEU A 10 -1.45 -8.37 3.32
N ILE A 11 -1.71 -8.63 2.04
CA ILE A 11 -2.64 -7.82 1.23
C ILE A 11 -4.05 -7.88 1.77
N ASN A 12 -4.59 -9.07 2.07
CA ASN A 12 -5.96 -9.18 2.59
C ASN A 12 -6.11 -8.57 4.00
N PHE A 13 -5.05 -8.56 4.81
CA PHE A 13 -5.04 -7.84 6.08
C PHE A 13 -5.09 -6.32 5.87
N LEU A 14 -4.26 -5.82 4.94
CA LEU A 14 -4.12 -4.39 4.66
C LEU A 14 -5.18 -3.83 3.71
N SER A 15 -5.93 -4.66 2.98
CA SER A 15 -7.02 -4.27 2.09
C SER A 15 -8.36 -4.29 2.83
N ASP A 16 -9.31 -3.45 2.41
CA ASP A 16 -10.70 -3.51 2.90
C ASP A 16 -11.56 -4.42 2.00
N THR A 17 -11.13 -4.66 0.76
CA THR A 17 -11.73 -5.64 -0.15
C THR A 17 -10.85 -6.90 -0.23
N PRO A 18 -11.38 -8.09 0.10
CA PRO A 18 -10.61 -9.32 -0.02
C PRO A 18 -10.34 -9.61 -1.49
N ILE A 19 -9.07 -9.65 -1.87
CA ILE A 19 -8.68 -10.02 -3.23
C ILE A 19 -8.57 -11.55 -3.25
N PRO A 20 -9.36 -12.25 -4.09
CA PRO A 20 -9.31 -13.70 -4.13
C PRO A 20 -7.92 -14.18 -4.55
N GLN A 21 -7.40 -15.16 -3.82
CA GLN A 21 -6.03 -15.67 -3.98
C GLN A 21 -5.90 -16.44 -5.29
N GLU A 22 -4.73 -16.35 -5.92
CA GLU A 22 -4.38 -17.10 -7.14
C GLU A 22 -5.29 -16.85 -8.37
N VAL A 23 -6.15 -15.83 -8.32
CA VAL A 23 -7.00 -15.49 -9.46
C VAL A 23 -6.15 -14.85 -10.56
N GLY A 24 -6.13 -15.49 -11.73
CA GLY A 24 -5.48 -14.97 -12.91
C GLY A 24 -6.19 -13.72 -13.46
N ASP A 25 -5.56 -13.07 -14.43
CA ASP A 25 -6.23 -12.01 -15.20
C ASP A 25 -7.30 -12.57 -16.14
N PHE A 26 -7.30 -13.89 -16.37
CA PHE A 26 -8.28 -14.61 -17.19
C PHE A 26 -9.65 -14.67 -16.53
N ARG A 27 -10.65 -14.06 -17.16
CA ARG A 27 -12.01 -13.93 -16.63
C ARG A 27 -13.03 -13.71 -17.75
N LEU A 28 -14.28 -14.08 -17.49
CA LEU A 28 -15.45 -13.69 -18.28
C LEU A 28 -16.21 -12.63 -17.48
N LEU A 29 -16.60 -11.53 -18.14
CA LEU A 29 -17.37 -10.45 -17.53
C LEU A 29 -18.66 -10.27 -18.32
N ASP A 30 -19.77 -10.16 -17.60
CA ASP A 30 -21.05 -9.78 -18.20
C ASP A 30 -21.00 -8.31 -18.68
N LYS A 31 -21.82 -7.99 -19.68
CA LYS A 31 -21.93 -6.64 -20.25
C LYS A 31 -22.19 -5.58 -19.17
N GLN A 32 -23.06 -5.87 -18.19
CA GLN A 32 -23.38 -4.94 -17.11
C GLN A 32 -22.13 -4.61 -16.27
N VAL A 33 -21.28 -5.61 -16.00
CA VAL A 33 -20.04 -5.42 -15.24
C VAL A 33 -19.05 -4.56 -16.04
N VAL A 34 -18.94 -4.78 -17.35
CA VAL A 34 -18.07 -3.98 -18.22
C VAL A 34 -18.52 -2.52 -18.27
N GLU A 35 -19.81 -2.26 -18.41
CA GLU A 35 -20.36 -0.89 -18.41
C GLU A 35 -20.12 -0.19 -17.07
N PHE A 36 -20.32 -0.89 -15.95
CA PHE A 36 -19.99 -0.38 -14.63
C PHE A 36 -18.50 0.02 -14.53
N LEU A 37 -17.59 -0.86 -14.93
CA LEU A 37 -16.15 -0.60 -14.88
C LEU A 37 -15.73 0.56 -15.79
N ASN A 38 -16.38 0.72 -16.94
CA ASN A 38 -16.12 1.82 -17.88
C ASN A 38 -16.52 3.19 -17.30
N ASN A 39 -17.50 3.24 -16.40
CA ASN A 39 -17.92 4.46 -15.71
C ASN A 39 -16.99 4.85 -14.54
N LEU A 40 -16.07 3.97 -14.13
CA LEU A 40 -15.11 4.26 -13.06
C LEU A 40 -13.96 5.12 -13.57
N HIS A 41 -13.79 6.27 -12.91
CA HIS A 41 -12.76 7.26 -13.23
C HIS A 41 -11.47 7.07 -12.41
N GLU A 42 -11.42 6.01 -11.59
CA GLU A 42 -10.41 5.76 -10.57
C GLU A 42 -8.99 5.59 -11.13
N ARG A 43 -8.00 6.15 -10.43
CA ARG A 43 -6.59 6.14 -10.88
C ARG A 43 -5.60 5.96 -9.74
N PRO A 44 -4.64 5.03 -9.87
CA PRO A 44 -4.47 4.06 -10.95
C PRO A 44 -5.53 2.94 -10.91
N SER A 45 -5.90 2.43 -12.10
CA SER A 45 -6.96 1.43 -12.25
C SER A 45 -6.47 0.02 -11.94
N PHE A 46 -6.59 -0.40 -10.68
CA PHE A 46 -6.29 -1.77 -10.28
C PHE A 46 -7.49 -2.69 -10.51
N LEU A 47 -7.61 -3.20 -11.74
CA LEU A 47 -8.77 -3.95 -12.23
C LEU A 47 -9.18 -5.14 -11.35
N ARG A 48 -8.21 -5.86 -10.75
CA ARG A 48 -8.51 -7.00 -9.87
C ARG A 48 -9.32 -6.59 -8.65
N GLY A 49 -8.98 -5.45 -8.05
CA GLY A 49 -9.72 -4.88 -6.93
C GLY A 49 -11.05 -4.29 -7.36
N LEU A 50 -11.10 -3.56 -8.49
CA LEU A 50 -12.34 -2.94 -8.98
C LEU A 50 -13.43 -3.97 -9.30
N VAL A 51 -13.05 -5.08 -9.93
CA VAL A 51 -13.97 -6.19 -10.21
C VAL A 51 -14.49 -6.80 -8.91
N SER A 52 -13.61 -7.00 -7.92
CA SER A 52 -14.00 -7.55 -6.62
C SER A 52 -14.83 -6.56 -5.77
N TRP A 53 -14.58 -5.27 -5.91
CA TRP A 53 -15.29 -4.20 -5.19
C TRP A 53 -16.72 -4.02 -5.70
N GLY A 54 -16.95 -4.23 -7.00
CA GLY A 54 -18.28 -4.10 -7.61
C GLY A 54 -19.35 -5.03 -7.05
N GLY A 55 -18.98 -6.08 -6.30
CA GLY A 55 -19.92 -6.93 -5.57
C GLY A 55 -20.86 -7.78 -6.42
N TYR A 56 -20.59 -7.91 -7.73
CA TYR A 56 -21.39 -8.74 -8.64
C TYR A 56 -21.25 -10.24 -8.31
N PRO A 57 -22.27 -11.06 -8.64
CA PRO A 57 -22.17 -12.51 -8.52
C PRO A 57 -20.91 -13.04 -9.21
N THR A 58 -20.10 -13.78 -8.47
CA THR A 58 -18.79 -14.26 -8.93
C THR A 58 -18.70 -15.76 -8.65
N GLU A 59 -18.23 -16.52 -9.65
CA GLU A 59 -17.99 -17.96 -9.53
C GLU A 59 -16.59 -18.29 -10.09
N PHE A 60 -15.98 -19.36 -9.60
CA PHE A 60 -14.60 -19.72 -9.94
C PHE A 60 -14.50 -21.06 -10.68
N VAL A 61 -13.80 -21.06 -11.81
CA VAL A 61 -13.43 -22.29 -12.52
C VAL A 61 -11.99 -22.65 -12.14
N PHE A 62 -11.85 -23.66 -11.29
CA PHE A 62 -10.55 -24.12 -10.85
C PHE A 62 -9.87 -24.96 -11.92
N PHE A 63 -8.60 -24.68 -12.19
CA PHE A 63 -7.78 -25.47 -13.09
C PHE A 63 -6.36 -25.61 -12.54
N LYS A 64 -5.70 -26.71 -12.90
CA LYS A 64 -4.29 -26.92 -12.55
C LYS A 64 -3.41 -26.16 -13.53
N ARG A 65 -2.79 -25.08 -13.08
CA ARG A 65 -1.83 -24.32 -13.88
C ARG A 65 -0.52 -25.10 -14.01
N GLU A 66 -0.23 -25.60 -15.21
CA GLU A 66 1.07 -26.22 -15.49
C GLU A 66 2.20 -25.18 -15.48
N LYS A 67 3.42 -25.66 -15.20
CA LYS A 67 4.60 -24.79 -15.30
C LYS A 67 4.78 -24.41 -16.77
N ARG A 68 5.03 -23.12 -17.01
CA ARG A 68 5.33 -22.63 -18.35
C ARG A 68 6.59 -23.34 -18.87
N LEU A 69 6.49 -23.98 -20.04
CA LEU A 69 7.57 -24.76 -20.66
C LEU A 69 8.66 -23.89 -21.28
N THR A 70 8.31 -22.66 -21.72
CA THR A 70 9.22 -21.74 -22.41
C THR A 70 8.98 -20.29 -21.98
N GLY A 71 10.06 -19.50 -21.91
CA GLY A 71 10.00 -18.09 -21.53
C GLY A 71 10.14 -17.83 -20.02
N GLN A 72 10.70 -16.68 -19.68
CA GLN A 72 10.87 -16.25 -18.29
C GLN A 72 9.67 -15.42 -17.83
N THR A 73 9.47 -15.32 -16.51
CA THR A 73 8.47 -14.40 -15.97
C THR A 73 8.90 -12.95 -16.24
N HIS A 74 8.07 -12.19 -16.95
CA HIS A 74 8.26 -10.73 -17.07
C HIS A 74 7.89 -9.97 -15.79
N TYR A 75 7.31 -10.68 -14.82
CA TYR A 75 6.99 -10.21 -13.48
C TYR A 75 8.10 -10.64 -12.52
N GLY A 76 9.02 -9.73 -12.25
CA GLY A 76 10.03 -9.88 -11.20
C GLY A 76 9.49 -9.51 -9.82
N PHE A 77 10.28 -9.77 -8.77
CA PHE A 77 9.91 -9.51 -7.37
C PHE A 77 9.46 -8.06 -7.13
N PHE A 78 10.24 -7.07 -7.57
CA PHE A 78 9.92 -5.65 -7.38
C PHE A 78 8.63 -5.22 -8.10
N LYS A 79 8.34 -5.79 -9.28
CA LYS A 79 7.07 -5.52 -9.98
C LYS A 79 5.88 -6.08 -9.22
N MET A 80 6.02 -7.27 -8.63
CA MET A 80 4.97 -7.86 -7.78
C MET A 80 4.75 -7.03 -6.51
N LEU A 81 5.83 -6.55 -5.88
CA LEU A 81 5.75 -5.72 -4.69
C LEU A 81 5.04 -4.39 -4.99
N ASN A 82 5.42 -3.70 -6.08
CA ASN A 82 4.76 -2.46 -6.49
C ASN A 82 3.28 -2.69 -6.79
N PHE A 83 2.93 -3.75 -7.52
CA PHE A 83 1.55 -4.10 -7.82
C PHE A 83 0.72 -4.34 -6.55
N ALA A 84 1.33 -4.93 -5.51
CA ALA A 84 0.70 -5.14 -4.21
C ALA A 84 0.44 -3.84 -3.46
N LEU A 85 1.49 -3.01 -3.38
CA LEU A 85 1.41 -1.72 -2.72
C LEU A 85 0.36 -0.85 -3.41
N GLU A 86 0.30 -0.87 -4.73
CA GLU A 86 -0.70 -0.17 -5.52
C GLU A 86 -2.12 -0.66 -5.20
N GLY A 87 -2.34 -1.98 -5.13
CA GLY A 87 -3.62 -2.55 -4.72
C GLY A 87 -4.02 -2.17 -3.28
N ILE A 88 -3.12 -2.33 -2.31
CA ILE A 88 -3.39 -1.97 -0.91
C ILE A 88 -3.73 -0.49 -0.77
N THR A 89 -2.92 0.39 -1.36
CA THR A 89 -3.08 1.84 -1.19
C THR A 89 -4.24 2.42 -2.00
N SER A 90 -4.72 1.72 -3.04
CA SER A 90 -5.94 2.11 -3.77
C SER A 90 -7.22 1.71 -3.04
N PHE A 91 -7.25 0.58 -2.33
CA PHE A 91 -8.48 0.06 -1.69
C PHE A 91 -8.50 0.17 -0.17
N SER A 92 -7.52 0.84 0.44
CA SER A 92 -7.44 0.95 1.90
C SER A 92 -6.63 2.15 2.36
N VAL A 93 -7.08 2.73 3.48
CA VAL A 93 -6.39 3.77 4.24
C VAL A 93 -5.62 3.22 5.44
N LYS A 94 -5.61 1.89 5.65
CA LYS A 94 -4.92 1.25 6.78
C LYS A 94 -3.43 1.58 6.84
N PRO A 95 -2.64 1.59 5.74
CA PRO A 95 -1.23 2.00 5.79
C PRO A 95 -1.04 3.40 6.36
N LEU A 96 -1.90 4.36 5.96
CA LEU A 96 -1.87 5.73 6.47
C LEU A 96 -2.21 5.78 7.97
N ARG A 97 -3.20 5.00 8.42
CA ARG A 97 -3.55 4.90 9.85
C ARG A 97 -2.42 4.31 10.68
N ILE A 98 -1.77 3.26 10.19
CA ILE A 98 -0.60 2.63 10.84
C ILE A 98 0.53 3.66 10.99
N ALA A 99 0.84 4.41 9.94
CA ALA A 99 1.86 5.48 10.00
C ALA A 99 1.51 6.53 11.05
N THR A 100 0.23 6.92 11.12
CA THR A 100 -0.27 7.89 12.12
C THR A 100 -0.11 7.36 13.54
N TYR A 101 -0.43 6.08 13.79
CA TYR A 101 -0.25 5.46 15.10
C TYR A 101 1.22 5.36 15.50
N PHE A 102 2.13 5.02 14.58
CA PHE A 102 3.57 5.04 14.86
C PHE A 102 4.06 6.45 15.22
N GLY A 103 3.62 7.47 14.50
CA GLY A 103 3.92 8.87 14.82
C GLY A 103 3.42 9.26 16.21
N PHE A 104 2.19 8.88 16.57
CA PHE A 104 1.61 9.17 17.88
C PHE A 104 2.33 8.43 19.02
N MET A 105 2.62 7.14 18.84
CA MET A 105 3.39 6.35 19.81
C MET A 105 4.79 6.93 20.03
N SER A 106 5.46 7.30 18.94
CA SER A 106 6.75 7.97 18.98
C SER A 106 6.70 9.30 19.74
N GLY A 107 5.65 10.09 19.53
CA GLY A 107 5.40 11.33 20.27
C GLY A 107 5.18 11.09 21.77
N ILE A 108 4.41 10.07 22.15
CA ILE A 108 4.20 9.68 23.56
C ILE A 108 5.53 9.29 24.21
N PHE A 109 6.33 8.43 23.56
CA PHE A 109 7.63 8.03 24.09
C PHE A 109 8.58 9.23 24.24
N GLY A 110 8.58 10.14 23.27
CA GLY A 110 9.33 11.40 23.37
C GLY A 110 8.89 12.26 24.54
N PHE A 111 7.58 12.42 24.75
CA PHE A 111 7.02 13.20 25.85
C PHE A 111 7.34 12.59 27.22
N LEU A 112 7.20 11.27 27.37
CA LEU A 112 7.61 10.55 28.58
C LEU A 112 9.11 10.69 28.87
N GLY A 113 9.93 10.64 27.81
CA GLY A 113 11.37 10.88 27.91
C GLY A 113 11.70 12.29 28.44
N ILE A 114 10.97 13.31 27.98
CA ILE A 114 11.12 14.69 28.47
C ILE A 114 10.75 14.78 29.96
N ILE A 115 9.62 14.20 30.38
CA ILE A 115 9.19 14.18 31.79
C ILE A 115 10.25 13.49 32.66
N TYR A 116 10.75 12.34 32.21
CA TYR A 116 11.79 11.60 32.91
C TYR A 116 13.07 12.43 33.11
N GLU A 117 13.56 13.08 32.05
CA GLU A 117 14.75 13.93 32.13
C GLU A 117 14.54 15.18 33.01
N LEU A 118 13.34 15.78 33.00
CA LEU A 118 13.01 16.90 33.89
C LEU A 118 13.01 16.48 35.37
N ILE A 119 12.38 15.36 35.72
CA ILE A 119 12.37 14.82 37.08
C ILE A 119 13.80 14.50 37.53
N ARG A 120 14.57 13.82 36.67
CA ARG A 120 15.95 13.45 36.95
C ARG A 120 16.84 14.67 37.18
N LYS A 121 16.67 15.72 36.37
CA LYS A 121 17.39 17.00 36.53
C LYS A 121 17.03 17.73 37.82
N ALA A 122 15.78 17.65 38.26
CA ALA A 122 15.33 18.26 39.52
C ALA A 122 15.90 17.54 40.76
N ILE A 123 16.03 16.22 40.73
CA ILE A 123 16.52 15.41 41.86
C ILE A 123 18.06 15.38 41.92
N SER A 124 18.73 15.29 40.76
CA SER A 124 20.20 15.12 40.68
C SER A 124 20.84 16.05 39.63
N PRO A 125 21.05 17.34 39.96
CA PRO A 125 21.55 18.36 39.03
C PRO A 125 22.95 18.08 38.47
N GLN A 126 23.76 17.30 39.20
CA GLN A 126 25.17 17.02 38.86
C GLN A 126 25.35 15.78 37.96
N SER A 127 24.28 15.05 37.62
CA SER A 127 24.37 13.87 36.75
C SER A 127 24.43 14.25 35.27
N PHE A 128 25.54 14.85 34.84
CA PHE A 128 25.78 15.15 33.43
C PHE A 128 26.13 13.87 32.68
N VAL A 129 25.18 13.30 31.95
CA VAL A 129 25.41 12.08 31.16
C VAL A 129 25.79 12.48 29.74
N ILE A 130 26.99 12.08 29.34
CA ILE A 130 27.47 12.13 27.95
C ILE A 130 26.61 11.14 27.15
N GLY A 131 25.50 11.63 26.60
CA GLY A 131 24.45 10.85 25.94
C GLY A 131 24.51 10.88 24.42
N TRP A 132 25.66 11.19 23.81
CA TRP A 132 25.78 11.42 22.37
C TRP A 132 25.27 10.24 21.51
N ALA A 133 25.59 9.00 21.91
CA ALA A 133 25.10 7.81 21.20
C ALA A 133 23.57 7.69 21.31
N GLY A 134 23.00 7.87 22.51
CA GLY A 134 21.54 7.81 22.71
C GLY A 134 20.80 8.94 22.01
N LEU A 135 21.34 10.15 22.02
CA LEU A 135 20.81 11.31 21.31
C LEU A 135 20.86 11.09 19.80
N PHE A 136 21.98 10.62 19.27
CA PHE A 136 22.13 10.31 17.85
C PHE A 136 21.15 9.21 17.40
N THR A 137 21.04 8.12 18.16
CA THR A 137 20.07 7.05 17.87
C THR A 137 18.64 7.55 17.94
N ALA A 138 18.27 8.37 18.92
CA ALA A 138 16.93 8.94 19.03
C ALA A 138 16.60 9.84 17.84
N ILE A 139 17.52 10.73 17.44
CA ILE A 139 17.33 11.62 16.28
C ILE A 139 17.19 10.81 15.00
N MET A 140 18.07 9.84 14.76
CA MET A 140 18.00 8.99 13.56
C MET A 140 16.72 8.15 13.51
N PHE A 141 16.28 7.62 14.67
CA PHE A 141 15.05 6.86 14.76
C PHE A 141 13.81 7.72 14.49
N LEU A 142 13.70 8.89 15.13
CA LEU A 142 12.61 9.84 14.90
C LEU A 142 12.61 10.35 13.46
N GLY A 143 13.77 10.72 12.92
CA GLY A 143 13.91 11.15 11.53
C GLY A 143 13.52 10.05 10.54
N GLY A 144 13.91 8.80 10.80
CA GLY A 144 13.51 7.64 10.01
C GLY A 144 11.99 7.44 9.98
N ILE A 145 11.32 7.46 11.14
CA ILE A 145 9.86 7.35 11.25
C ILE A 145 9.16 8.50 10.52
N GLN A 146 9.66 9.73 10.66
CA GLN A 146 9.11 10.90 9.98
C GLN A 146 9.21 10.76 8.46
N LEU A 147 10.38 10.36 7.93
CA LEU A 147 10.57 10.13 6.49
C LEU A 147 9.65 9.03 5.95
N ILE A 148 9.48 7.93 6.70
CA ILE A 148 8.53 6.87 6.34
C ILE A 148 7.09 7.41 6.30
N THR A 149 6.70 8.17 7.32
CA THR A 149 5.34 8.74 7.42
C THR A 149 5.07 9.72 6.27
N ILE A 150 6.03 10.60 5.97
CA ILE A 150 5.95 11.53 4.84
C ILE A 150 5.91 10.76 3.51
N GLY A 151 6.68 9.68 3.37
CA GLY A 151 6.64 8.82 2.19
C GLY A 151 5.25 8.21 1.96
N ILE A 152 4.61 7.71 3.02
CA ILE A 152 3.24 7.18 2.95
C ILE A 152 2.25 8.28 2.57
N ILE A 153 2.33 9.46 3.20
CA ILE A 153 1.48 10.61 2.84
C ILE A 153 1.70 10.99 1.37
N GLY A 154 2.94 11.03 0.91
CA GLY A 154 3.31 11.33 -0.48
C GLY A 154 2.68 10.37 -1.49
N GLU A 155 2.60 9.07 -1.17
CA GLU A 155 1.92 8.07 -2.01
C GLU A 155 0.43 8.40 -2.19
N TYR A 156 -0.28 8.72 -1.10
CA TYR A 156 -1.71 9.08 -1.17
C TYR A 156 -1.91 10.43 -1.88
N ILE A 157 -1.07 11.44 -1.61
CA ILE A 157 -1.11 12.72 -2.33
C ILE A 157 -0.86 12.50 -3.83
N GLY A 158 0.08 11.62 -4.20
CA GLY A 158 0.37 11.26 -5.58
C GLY A 158 -0.85 10.66 -6.29
N LYS A 159 -1.60 9.79 -5.62
CA LYS A 159 -2.85 9.24 -6.16
C LYS A 159 -3.93 10.30 -6.33
N ILE A 160 -4.13 11.15 -5.30
CA ILE A 160 -5.07 12.28 -5.39
C ILE A 160 -4.71 13.18 -6.57
N TYR A 161 -3.42 13.49 -6.74
CA TYR A 161 -2.94 14.28 -7.87
C TYR A 161 -3.27 13.63 -9.22
N GLN A 162 -3.06 12.32 -9.36
CA GLN A 162 -3.41 11.57 -10.57
C GLN A 162 -4.92 11.56 -10.88
N GLU A 163 -5.76 11.48 -9.86
CA GLU A 163 -7.22 11.58 -10.00
C GLU A 163 -7.66 12.98 -10.42
N VAL A 164 -7.15 14.01 -9.73
CA VAL A 164 -7.52 15.41 -9.97
C VAL A 164 -7.11 15.88 -11.36
N GLN A 165 -6.01 15.37 -11.91
CA GLN A 165 -5.56 15.71 -13.26
C GLN A 165 -6.56 15.35 -14.37
N LYS A 166 -7.41 14.34 -14.18
CA LYS A 166 -8.43 13.90 -15.15
C LYS A 166 -7.95 13.63 -16.59
N ARG A 167 -6.65 13.43 -16.84
CA ARG A 167 -6.07 13.10 -18.16
C ARG A 167 -6.70 11.85 -18.79
N PRO A 168 -7.00 11.76 -20.09
CA PRO A 168 -7.55 10.51 -20.65
C PRO A 168 -6.58 9.33 -20.45
N LYS A 169 -7.11 8.11 -20.22
CA LYS A 169 -6.29 6.89 -20.02
C LYS A 169 -5.40 6.57 -21.23
N TYR A 170 -5.89 6.89 -22.42
CA TYR A 170 -5.18 6.76 -23.69
C TYR A 170 -5.75 7.77 -24.67
N ILE A 171 -4.99 8.08 -25.72
CA ILE A 171 -5.44 8.87 -26.86
C ILE A 171 -5.48 7.93 -28.06
N ILE A 172 -6.63 7.87 -28.73
CA ILE A 172 -6.79 7.04 -29.93
C ILE A 172 -6.12 7.77 -31.09
N LYS A 173 -5.08 7.16 -31.66
CA LYS A 173 -4.41 7.70 -32.85
C LYS A 173 -5.22 7.43 -34.13
N GLU A 174 -5.76 6.23 -34.25
CA GLU A 174 -6.47 5.76 -35.45
C GLU A 174 -7.46 4.67 -35.05
N LYS A 175 -8.59 4.58 -35.78
CA LYS A 175 -9.57 3.50 -35.66
C LYS A 175 -9.70 2.83 -37.03
N ILE A 176 -9.64 1.51 -37.05
CA ILE A 176 -9.82 0.70 -38.27
C ILE A 176 -10.87 -0.36 -37.94
N ASN A 177 -11.97 -0.38 -38.70
CA ASN A 177 -13.09 -1.34 -38.55
C ASN A 177 -13.79 -1.33 -37.18
N ILE A 178 -13.77 -0.19 -36.49
CA ILE A 178 -14.48 0.11 -35.23
C ILE A 178 -14.94 1.57 -35.29
#